data_AF-A0A833PC87-F1
#
_entry.id   AF-A0A833PC87-F1
#
_cell.length_a   1.000
_cell.length_b   1.000
_cell.length_c   1.000
_cell.angle_alpha   90.00
_cell.angle_beta   90.00
_cell.angle_gamma   90.00
#
_symmetry.space_group_name_H-M   'P 1'
#
loop_
_entity.id
_entity.type
_entity.pdbx_description
1 polymer ?
#
loop_
_entity_poly.entity_id
_entity_poly.type
_entity_poly.pdbx_seq_one_letter_code
_entity_poly.pdbx_strand_id
1 'polypeptide(L)' 'MKQVATAIEQVSDHQFSKQYDIEALDQADIYPNMWDEDSEEGLAYILPYFQDLKQFYQEAALRNQAVLIYIH' A
#
# COMPACT_ATOMS: atom_id res chain seq x y z
N MET A 1 7.04 -6.78 -14.84
CA MET A 1 6.98 -5.58 -13.99
C MET A 1 6.08 -4.48 -14.55
N LYS A 2 6.12 -4.17 -15.87
CA LYS A 2 5.22 -3.15 -16.48
C LYS A 2 3.74 -3.30 -16.12
N GLN A 3 3.17 -4.51 -16.19
CA GLN A 3 1.77 -4.75 -15.82
C GLN A 3 1.47 -4.40 -14.35
N VAL A 4 2.34 -4.80 -13.43
CA VAL A 4 2.18 -4.50 -12.00
C VAL A 4 2.32 -2.99 -11.74
N ALA A 5 3.33 -2.36 -12.33
CA ALA A 5 3.53 -0.90 -12.24
C ALA A 5 2.31 -0.13 -12.78
N THR A 6 1.73 -0.56 -13.92
CA THR A 6 0.51 0.06 -14.44
C THR A 6 -0.69 -0.15 -13.51
N ALA A 7 -0.88 -1.36 -12.98
CA ALA A 7 -2.01 -1.67 -12.10
C ALA A 7 -1.94 -0.89 -10.79
N ILE A 8 -0.76 -0.81 -10.15
CA ILE A 8 -0.59 -0.09 -8.89
C ILE A 8 -0.71 1.43 -9.09
N GLU A 9 -0.32 1.96 -10.25
CA GLU A 9 -0.47 3.38 -10.58
C GLU A 9 -1.92 3.84 -10.64
N GLN A 10 -2.80 2.96 -11.13
CA GLN A 10 -4.22 3.26 -11.31
C GLN A 10 -4.98 3.48 -9.99
N VAL A 11 -4.41 3.03 -8.87
CA VAL A 11 -4.96 3.30 -7.54
C VAL A 11 -4.51 4.70 -7.12
N SER A 12 -5.44 5.65 -7.17
CA SER A 12 -5.24 7.00 -6.65
C SER A 12 -5.26 7.04 -5.13
N ASP A 13 -4.60 8.03 -4.54
CA ASP A 13 -4.62 8.26 -3.08
C ASP A 13 -6.05 8.41 -2.57
N HIS A 14 -6.89 9.16 -3.28
CA HIS A 14 -8.31 9.27 -2.94
C HIS A 14 -9.03 7.92 -2.95
N GLN A 15 -8.76 7.05 -3.93
CA GLN A 15 -9.34 5.72 -3.98
C GLN A 15 -8.83 4.82 -2.84
N PHE A 16 -7.54 4.91 -2.51
CA PHE A 16 -6.94 4.22 -1.38
C PHE A 16 -7.58 4.68 -0.06
N SER A 17 -7.58 5.98 0.20
CA SER A 17 -8.17 6.58 1.42
C SER A 17 -9.65 6.26 1.55
N LYS A 18 -10.40 6.21 0.44
CA LYS A 18 -11.83 5.85 0.46
C LYS A 18 -12.07 4.36 0.80
N GLN A 19 -11.12 3.48 0.49
CA GLN A 19 -11.24 2.05 0.78
C GLN A 19 -10.57 1.65 2.09
N TYR A 20 -9.82 2.56 2.72
CA TYR A 20 -9.23 2.34 4.03
C TYR A 20 -10.33 2.28 5.09
N ASP A 21 -10.42 1.12 5.76
CA ASP A 21 -11.44 0.81 6.76
C ASP A 21 -10.75 0.11 7.92
N ILE A 22 -10.57 0.82 9.02
CA ILE A 22 -9.86 0.33 10.22
C ILE A 22 -10.58 -0.85 10.85
N GLU A 23 -11.92 -0.81 10.92
CA GLU A 23 -12.72 -1.88 11.52
C GLU A 23 -12.59 -3.16 10.68
N ALA A 24 -12.57 -3.04 9.36
CA ALA A 24 -12.36 -4.18 8.47
C ALA A 24 -10.94 -4.76 8.59
N LEU A 25 -9.92 -3.93 8.81
CA LEU A 25 -8.53 -4.38 8.99
C LEU A 25 -8.37 -5.14 10.32
N ASP A 26 -8.93 -4.65 11.41
CA ASP A 26 -8.85 -5.32 12.71
C ASP A 26 -9.71 -6.59 12.77
N GLN A 27 -10.93 -6.57 12.21
CA GLN A 27 -11.77 -7.76 12.11
C GLN A 27 -11.14 -8.88 11.29
N ALA A 28 -10.22 -8.54 10.39
CA ALA A 28 -9.50 -9.49 9.55
C ALA A 28 -8.14 -9.93 10.16
N ASP A 29 -7.83 -9.54 11.40
CA ASP A 29 -6.56 -9.81 12.08
C ASP A 29 -5.34 -9.42 11.21
N ILE A 30 -5.42 -8.26 10.55
CA ILE A 30 -4.33 -7.75 9.71
C ILE A 30 -3.23 -7.18 10.60
N TYR A 31 -2.03 -7.78 10.54
CA TYR A 31 -0.82 -7.22 11.19
C TYR A 31 -0.71 -5.70 10.94
N PRO A 32 -0.44 -4.87 11.97
CA PRO A 32 0.02 -5.26 13.31
C PRO A 32 -1.06 -5.57 14.35
N ASN A 33 -2.36 -5.64 13.97
CA ASN A 33 -3.51 -5.86 14.86
C ASN A 33 -3.79 -4.72 15.84
N MET A 34 -3.45 -3.48 15.48
CA MET A 34 -3.70 -2.27 16.28
C MET A 34 -4.10 -1.11 15.36
N TRP A 35 -5.00 -1.35 14.40
CA TRP A 35 -5.40 -0.31 13.43
C TRP A 35 -6.45 0.66 14.00
N ASP A 36 -7.29 0.20 14.93
CA ASP A 36 -8.33 0.98 15.63
C ASP A 36 -7.80 1.91 16.72
N GLU A 37 -6.64 1.61 17.30
CA GLU A 37 -6.06 2.40 18.39
C GLU A 37 -5.71 3.84 17.95
N ASP A 38 -5.46 4.05 16.65
CA ASP A 38 -4.87 5.26 16.07
C ASP A 38 -5.61 5.72 14.77
N SER A 39 -6.95 5.77 14.80
CA SER A 39 -7.81 5.87 13.59
C SER A 39 -7.49 7.01 12.59
N GLU A 40 -7.08 8.19 13.04
CA GLU A 40 -6.66 9.29 12.13
C GLU A 40 -5.16 9.19 11.74
N GLU A 41 -4.35 8.55 12.56
CA GLU A 41 -2.91 8.37 12.30
C GLU A 41 -2.64 7.17 11.38
N GLY A 42 -3.49 6.14 11.39
CA GLY A 42 -3.31 4.92 10.59
C GLY A 42 -3.29 5.15 9.08
N LEU A 43 -4.24 5.93 8.55
CA LEU A 43 -4.23 6.30 7.13
C LEU A 43 -3.03 7.19 6.77
N ALA A 44 -2.75 8.17 7.62
CA ALA A 44 -1.61 9.08 7.45
C ALA A 44 -0.26 8.33 7.51
N TYR A 45 -0.21 7.24 8.27
CA TYR A 45 0.93 6.34 8.38
C TYR A 45 1.11 5.47 7.14
N ILE A 46 0.05 4.79 6.67
CA ILE A 46 0.17 3.78 5.60
C ILE A 46 0.19 4.37 4.18
N LEU A 47 -0.48 5.49 3.95
CA LEU A 47 -0.58 6.09 2.61
C LEU A 47 0.79 6.49 2.01
N PRO A 48 1.73 7.10 2.77
CA PRO A 48 3.08 7.35 2.26
C PRO A 48 3.81 6.08 1.84
N TYR A 49 3.72 4.98 2.61
CA TYR A 49 4.34 3.71 2.21
C TYR A 49 3.72 3.14 0.93
N PHE A 50 2.41 3.34 0.72
CA PHE A 50 1.77 2.96 -0.53
C PHE A 50 2.29 3.78 -1.72
N GLN A 51 2.50 5.09 -1.54
CA GLN A 51 3.10 5.97 -2.55
C GLN A 51 4.54 5.55 -2.89
N ASP A 52 5.35 5.25 -1.88
CA ASP A 52 6.71 4.74 -2.05
C ASP A 52 6.73 3.41 -2.81
N LEU A 53 5.77 2.51 -2.51
CA LEU A 53 5.61 1.25 -3.22
C LEU A 53 5.29 1.47 -4.70
N LYS A 54 4.37 2.41 -5.02
CA LYS A 54 4.06 2.79 -6.40
C LYS A 54 5.33 3.25 -7.13
N GLN A 55 6.07 4.18 -6.53
CA GLN A 55 7.31 4.69 -7.10
C GLN A 55 8.33 3.57 -7.33
N PHE A 56 8.52 2.68 -6.35
CA PHE A 56 9.44 1.56 -6.46
C PHE A 56 9.13 0.63 -7.64
N TYR A 57 7.85 0.28 -7.85
CA TYR A 57 7.44 -0.53 -9.00
C TYR A 57 7.59 0.20 -10.33
N GLN A 58 7.36 1.52 -10.38
CA GLN A 58 7.62 2.33 -11.59
C GLN A 58 9.10 2.30 -11.95
N GLU A 59 9.99 2.53 -10.99
CA GLU A 59 11.43 2.51 -11.21
C GLU A 59 11.93 1.14 -11.68
N ALA A 60 11.46 0.06 -11.04
CA ALA A 60 11.79 -1.30 -11.45
C ALA A 60 11.32 -1.60 -12.89
N ALA A 61 10.11 -1.14 -13.26
CA ALA A 61 9.59 -1.32 -14.61
C ALA A 61 10.36 -0.51 -15.66
N LEU A 62 10.74 0.74 -15.36
CA LEU A 62 11.55 1.60 -16.24
C LEU A 62 12.95 1.02 -16.49
N ARG A 63 13.54 0.41 -15.46
CA ARG A 63 14.90 -0.16 -15.51
C ARG A 63 14.94 -1.62 -15.96
N ASN A 64 13.80 -2.21 -16.31
CA ASN A 64 13.65 -3.63 -16.66
C ASN A 64 14.18 -4.60 -15.58
N GLN A 65 13.95 -4.25 -14.31
CA GLN A 65 14.34 -5.04 -13.15
C GLN A 65 13.18 -5.93 -12.66
N ALA A 66 13.52 -6.93 -11.85
CA ALA A 66 12.55 -7.71 -11.09
C ALA A 66 12.41 -7.15 -9.67
N VAL A 67 11.25 -7.33 -9.07
CA VAL A 67 10.99 -7.04 -7.65
C VAL A 67 10.92 -8.36 -6.89
N LEU A 68 11.62 -8.43 -5.75
CA LEU A 68 11.55 -9.54 -4.81
C LEU A 68 10.92 -9.03 -3.51
N ILE A 69 9.90 -9.73 -3.02
CA ILE A 69 9.28 -9.46 -1.72
C ILE A 69 9.79 -10.52 -0.74
N TYR A 70 10.25 -10.08 0.42
CA TYR A 70 10.67 -10.94 1.52
C TYR A 70 10.04 -10.40 2.80
N ILE A 71 9.31 -11.27 3.49
CA ILE A 71 8.68 -11.01 4.78
C ILE A 71 9.14 -12.14 5.69
N HIS A 72 9.58 -11.81 6.91
CA HIS A 72 10.12 -12.76 7.90
C HIS A 72 9.22 -12.82 9.13
#